data_AF-A0A1F5HGB7-F1
#
_entry.id   AF-A0A1F5HGB7-F1
#
_cell.length_a   1.000
_cell.length_b   1.000
_cell.length_c   1.000
_cell.angle_alpha   90.00
_cell.angle_beta   90.00
_cell.angle_gamma   90.00
#
_symmetry.space_group_name_H-M   'P 1'
#
loop_
_entity.id
_entity.type
_entity.pdbx_description
1 polymer ?
#
loop_
_entity_poly.entity_id
_entity_poly.type
_entity_poly.pdbx_seq_one_letter_code
_entity_poly.pdbx_strand_id
1 'polypeptide(L)'
;MPNLVHSSQFIAYRKQKSVNSELKTVNCRRWRHGFTLIELLVVIGILGILAAAVLVAVNPAKRQRQARDSSRKTNIGTLAHALDAYYVSRGNGYYPTPDGCGTSGGLTALTTSGDLKEVPTGPTGDDYCLTLGGAPANSEAALYATLEDPTSGDGDWLWCWQSAIGKVQEITSGSCTP
;
A
#
# COMPACT_ATOMS: atom_id res chain seq x y z
N MET A 1 35.97 -91.19 -56.35
CA MET A 1 37.19 -90.46 -56.77
C MET A 1 37.06 -88.99 -56.35
N PRO A 2 38.19 -88.34 -56.01
CA PRO A 2 38.34 -87.13 -55.17
C PRO A 2 38.06 -85.84 -55.97
N ASN A 3 37.97 -84.63 -55.39
CA ASN A 3 39.07 -83.75 -54.93
C ASN A 3 38.42 -82.55 -54.23
N LEU A 4 38.77 -82.17 -52.99
CA LEU A 4 39.97 -81.44 -52.55
C LEU A 4 40.29 -80.19 -53.38
N VAL A 5 39.87 -79.02 -52.89
CA VAL A 5 40.68 -77.80 -53.02
C VAL A 5 40.74 -77.08 -51.68
N HIS A 6 41.99 -76.85 -51.31
CA HIS A 6 42.56 -76.22 -50.14
C HIS A 6 42.46 -74.70 -50.29
N SER A 7 41.99 -73.97 -49.28
CA SER A 7 42.26 -72.54 -49.17
C SER A 7 42.74 -72.25 -47.77
N SER A 8 44.06 -72.32 -47.67
CA SER A 8 44.87 -71.90 -46.55
C SER A 8 44.78 -70.39 -46.31
N GLN A 9 45.00 -70.03 -45.04
CA GLN A 9 45.40 -68.72 -44.51
C GLN A 9 44.24 -67.71 -44.31
N PHE A 10 44.13 -66.97 -43.20
CA PHE A 10 45.10 -66.48 -42.23
C PHE A 10 44.42 -66.42 -40.85
N ILE A 11 45.02 -67.03 -39.81
CA ILE A 11 44.63 -66.79 -38.41
C ILE A 11 45.51 -65.66 -37.87
N ALA A 12 44.95 -64.46 -37.79
CA ALA A 12 45.57 -63.34 -37.09
C ALA A 12 45.43 -63.54 -35.57
N TYR A 13 46.50 -63.99 -34.91
CA TYR A 13 46.58 -63.99 -33.45
C TYR A 13 46.76 -62.55 -32.94
N ARG A 14 45.66 -61.88 -32.59
CA ARG A 14 45.73 -60.64 -31.82
C ARG A 14 46.07 -61.02 -30.38
N LYS A 15 47.32 -60.79 -29.97
CA LYS A 15 47.72 -60.84 -28.56
C LYS A 15 46.98 -59.72 -27.83
N GLN A 16 45.81 -60.05 -27.29
CA GLN A 16 45.03 -59.14 -26.45
C GLN A 16 45.80 -59.00 -25.14
N LYS A 17 46.66 -57.97 -25.08
CA LYS A 17 47.24 -57.53 -23.82
C LYS A 17 46.07 -57.07 -22.97
N SER A 18 45.68 -57.92 -22.01
CA SER A 18 44.72 -57.61 -20.97
C SER A 18 45.27 -56.44 -20.16
N VAL A 19 45.02 -55.23 -20.63
CA VAL A 19 45.16 -54.05 -19.80
C VAL A 19 43.94 -54.07 -18.90
N ASN A 20 44.05 -54.77 -17.78
CA ASN A 20 43.18 -54.55 -16.64
C ASN A 20 43.52 -53.16 -16.09
N SER A 21 43.13 -52.11 -16.83
CA SER A 21 42.98 -50.80 -16.24
C SER A 21 41.70 -50.87 -15.44
N GLU A 22 41.83 -51.37 -14.22
CA GLU A 22 40.92 -51.09 -13.11
C GLU A 22 40.47 -49.64 -13.27
N LEU A 23 39.26 -49.42 -13.80
CA LEU A 23 38.66 -48.11 -13.87
C LEU A 23 38.44 -47.70 -12.43
N LYS A 24 39.42 -46.99 -11.86
CA LYS A 24 39.28 -46.30 -10.59
C LYS A 24 38.09 -45.37 -10.76
N THR A 25 36.93 -45.82 -10.30
CA THR A 25 35.77 -44.98 -10.07
C THR A 25 36.23 -43.88 -9.14
N VAL A 26 36.42 -42.67 -9.67
CA VAL A 26 36.74 -41.49 -8.87
C VAL A 26 35.50 -41.22 -8.04
N ASN A 27 35.46 -41.80 -6.84
CA ASN A 27 34.42 -41.55 -5.87
C ASN A 27 34.60 -40.12 -5.35
N CYS A 28 34.08 -39.15 -6.08
CA CYS A 28 33.88 -37.79 -5.59
C CYS A 28 32.87 -37.87 -4.45
N ARG A 29 33.37 -38.16 -3.24
CA ARG A 29 32.59 -37.97 -2.01
C ARG A 29 32.08 -36.54 -2.06
N ARG A 30 30.77 -36.36 -2.18
CA ARG A 30 30.15 -35.03 -2.09
C ARG A 30 30.38 -34.55 -0.66
N TRP A 31 31.36 -33.68 -0.46
CA TRP A 31 31.58 -33.02 0.82
C TRP A 31 30.31 -32.23 1.11
N ARG A 32 29.45 -32.79 1.97
CA ARG A 32 28.31 -32.05 2.52
C ARG A 32 28.92 -31.08 3.53
N HIS A 33 29.28 -29.89 3.05
CA HIS A 33 29.61 -28.78 3.92
C HIS A 33 28.33 -28.46 4.71
N GLY A 34 28.29 -28.89 5.97
CA GLY A 34 27.25 -28.49 6.91
C GLY A 34 27.53 -27.08 7.39
N PHE A 35 26.48 -26.29 7.59
CA PHE A 35 26.58 -25.00 8.26
C PHE A 35 27.19 -25.21 9.65
N THR A 36 28.23 -24.44 9.96
CA THR A 36 28.75 -24.41 11.32
C THR A 36 27.78 -23.63 12.21
N LEU A 37 27.67 -24.02 13.49
CA LEU A 37 26.85 -23.29 14.46
C LEU A 37 27.28 -21.81 14.58
N ILE A 38 28.58 -21.55 14.41
CA ILE A 38 29.14 -20.20 14.44
C ILE A 38 28.74 -19.36 13.22
N GLU A 39 28.67 -19.95 12.03
CA GLU A 39 28.16 -19.24 10.84
C GLU A 39 26.72 -18.78 11.04
N LEU A 40 25.86 -19.66 11.56
CA LEU A 40 24.46 -19.30 11.77
C LEU A 40 24.29 -18.27 12.89
N LEU A 41 25.10 -18.35 13.95
CA LEU A 41 25.08 -17.41 15.07
C LEU A 41 25.47 -15.99 14.63
N VAL A 42 26.52 -15.84 13.83
CA VAL A 42 26.94 -14.53 13.33
C VAL A 42 25.89 -13.94 12.38
N VAL A 43 25.27 -14.77 11.53
CA VAL A 43 24.24 -14.31 10.59
C VAL A 43 23.02 -13.77 11.31
N ILE A 44 22.45 -14.49 12.28
CA ILE A 44 21.29 -13.98 13.02
C ILE A 44 21.65 -12.74 13.86
N GLY A 45 22.90 -12.64 14.32
CA GLY A 45 23.41 -11.44 14.99
C GLY A 45 23.41 -10.21 14.07
N ILE A 46 23.95 -10.35 12.86
CA ILE A 46 23.96 -9.26 11.86
C ILE A 46 22.54 -8.93 11.40
N LEU A 47 21.68 -9.94 11.16
CA LEU A 47 20.28 -9.73 10.80
C LEU A 47 19.50 -8.96 11.88
N GLY A 48 19.76 -9.24 13.16
CA GLY A 48 19.17 -8.48 14.27
C GLY A 48 19.55 -7.00 14.25
N ILE A 49 20.84 -6.69 14.05
CA ILE A 49 21.34 -5.31 13.98
C ILE A 49 20.73 -4.56 12.79
N LEU A 50 20.73 -5.17 11.61
CA LEU A 50 20.16 -4.57 10.41
C LEU A 50 18.65 -4.35 10.53
N ALA A 51 17.91 -5.32 11.10
CA ALA A 51 16.47 -5.19 11.31
C ALA A 51 16.13 -4.02 12.27
N ALA A 52 16.88 -3.84 13.35
CA ALA A 52 16.69 -2.73 14.27
C ALA A 52 16.95 -1.37 13.59
N ALA A 53 18.03 -1.26 12.80
CA ALA A 53 18.37 -0.03 12.08
C ALA A 53 17.27 0.38 11.07
N VAL A 54 16.69 -0.59 10.35
CA VAL A 54 15.61 -0.34 9.38
C VAL A 54 14.34 0.20 10.05
N LEU A 55 13.96 -0.35 11.21
CA LEU A 55 12.76 0.12 11.92
C LEU A 55 12.87 1.58 12.38
N VAL A 56 14.05 1.98 12.86
CA VAL A 56 14.33 3.38 13.22
C VAL A 56 14.25 4.28 11.99
N ALA A 57 14.74 3.81 10.84
CA ALA A 57 14.76 4.60 9.61
C ALA A 57 13.37 4.80 8.98
N VAL A 58 12.46 3.82 9.05
CA VAL A 58 11.20 3.84 8.29
C VAL A 58 10.05 4.55 9.03
N ASN A 59 10.13 4.73 10.35
CA ASN A 59 9.07 5.30 11.21
C ASN A 59 7.66 4.83 10.78
N PRO A 60 7.29 3.56 11.07
CA PRO A 60 6.04 2.97 10.61
C PRO A 60 4.80 3.75 11.11
N ALA A 61 4.90 4.39 12.28
CA ALA A 61 3.82 5.23 12.82
C ALA A 61 3.51 6.41 11.89
N LYS A 62 4.53 7.11 11.38
CA LYS A 62 4.33 8.21 10.42
C LYS A 62 3.68 7.72 9.13
N ARG A 63 4.13 6.60 8.58
CA ARG A 63 3.55 5.99 7.36
C ARG A 63 2.08 5.65 7.54
N GLN A 64 1.69 5.14 8.71
CA GLN A 64 0.30 4.85 9.02
C GLN A 64 -0.55 6.12 9.11
N ARG A 65 -0.05 7.20 9.72
CA ARG A 65 -0.74 8.51 9.77
C ARG A 65 -0.99 9.05 8.36
N GLN A 66 0.03 9.03 7.50
CA GLN A 66 -0.09 9.46 6.11
C GLN A 66 -1.12 8.66 5.30
N ALA A 67 -1.18 7.34 5.51
CA ALA A 67 -2.17 6.50 4.86
C ALA A 67 -3.60 6.84 5.31
N ARG A 68 -3.80 7.10 6.61
CA ARG A 68 -5.08 7.55 7.16
C ARG A 68 -5.47 8.93 6.62
N ASP A 69 -4.54 9.87 6.58
CA ASP A 69 -4.78 11.20 6.03
C ASP A 69 -5.12 11.16 4.54
N SER A 70 -4.50 10.27 3.76
CA SER A 70 -4.89 10.06 2.35
C SER A 70 -6.35 9.59 2.21
N SER A 71 -6.82 8.73 3.13
CA SER A 71 -8.22 8.31 3.17
C SER A 71 -9.14 9.49 3.52
N ARG A 72 -8.79 10.30 4.53
CA ARG A 72 -9.53 11.52 4.91
C ARG A 72 -9.64 12.50 3.74
N LYS A 73 -8.54 12.74 3.02
CA LYS A 73 -8.49 13.63 1.85
C LYS A 73 -9.43 13.15 0.73
N THR A 74 -9.46 11.85 0.49
CA THR A 74 -10.34 11.22 -0.53
C THR A 74 -11.81 11.34 -0.13
N ASN A 75 -12.12 11.08 1.14
CA ASN A 75 -13.49 11.18 1.67
C ASN A 75 -14.01 12.61 1.59
N ILE A 76 -13.19 13.62 1.96
CA ILE A 76 -13.56 15.04 1.82
C ILE A 76 -13.82 15.41 0.37
N GLY A 77 -13.02 14.94 -0.59
CA GLY A 77 -13.29 15.18 -2.01
C GLY A 77 -14.62 14.59 -2.46
N THR A 78 -14.92 13.37 -2.02
CA THR A 78 -16.20 12.70 -2.35
C THR A 78 -17.40 13.44 -1.75
N LEU A 79 -17.28 13.85 -0.49
CA LEU A 79 -18.30 14.62 0.23
C LEU A 79 -18.50 16.02 -0.39
N ALA A 80 -17.43 16.71 -0.76
CA ALA A 80 -17.48 18.00 -1.44
C ALA A 80 -18.25 17.90 -2.77
N HIS A 81 -17.96 16.88 -3.59
CA HIS A 81 -18.70 16.65 -4.82
C HIS A 81 -20.19 16.36 -4.58
N ALA A 82 -20.52 15.62 -3.52
CA ALA A 82 -21.92 15.38 -3.16
C ALA A 82 -22.62 16.65 -2.65
N LEU A 83 -21.91 17.52 -1.91
CA LEU A 83 -22.43 18.83 -1.48
C LEU A 83 -22.69 19.74 -2.68
N ASP A 84 -21.77 19.81 -3.64
CA ASP A 84 -21.95 20.56 -4.89
C ASP A 84 -23.14 20.02 -5.71
N ALA A 85 -23.26 18.69 -5.82
CA ALA A 85 -24.37 18.05 -6.51
C ALA A 85 -25.71 18.36 -5.82
N TYR A 86 -25.75 18.31 -4.48
CA TYR A 86 -26.94 18.69 -3.71
C TYR A 86 -27.30 20.16 -3.96
N TYR A 87 -26.33 21.07 -3.85
CA TYR A 87 -26.52 22.51 -4.04
C TYR A 87 -27.23 22.83 -5.37
N VAL A 88 -26.78 22.20 -6.46
CA VAL A 88 -27.32 22.43 -7.81
C VAL A 88 -28.65 21.71 -8.05
N SER A 89 -28.82 20.49 -7.53
CA SER A 89 -29.97 19.65 -7.89
C SER A 89 -31.19 19.84 -6.98
N ARG A 90 -31.01 19.76 -5.66
CA ARG A 90 -32.08 19.70 -4.66
C ARG A 90 -32.07 20.87 -3.70
N GLY A 91 -30.89 21.38 -3.41
CA GLY A 91 -30.63 22.50 -2.54
C GLY A 91 -31.13 23.83 -3.09
N ASN A 92 -31.39 23.93 -4.40
CA ASN A 92 -31.85 25.15 -5.06
C ASN A 92 -30.96 26.37 -4.71
N GLY A 93 -29.64 26.18 -4.73
CA GLY A 93 -28.68 27.20 -4.34
C GLY A 93 -28.36 27.27 -2.84
N TYR A 94 -28.72 26.23 -2.07
CA TYR A 94 -28.45 26.13 -0.64
C TYR A 94 -27.84 24.77 -0.27
N TYR A 95 -26.92 24.79 0.70
CA TYR A 95 -26.33 23.58 1.27
C TYR A 95 -27.23 22.96 2.35
N PRO A 96 -27.10 21.64 2.59
CA PRO A 96 -27.95 20.94 3.55
C PRO A 96 -27.67 21.38 4.99
N THR A 97 -28.73 21.55 5.77
CA THR A 97 -28.69 21.88 7.20
C THR A 97 -28.93 20.62 8.06
N PRO A 98 -28.55 20.60 9.35
CA PRO A 98 -27.80 21.64 10.08
C PRO A 98 -26.30 21.62 9.78
N ASP A 99 -25.57 22.65 10.24
CA ASP A 99 -24.13 22.54 10.42
C ASP A 99 -23.80 21.52 11.54
N GLY A 100 -22.58 20.99 11.52
CA GLY A 100 -22.13 19.99 12.49
C GLY A 100 -21.29 18.89 11.89
N CYS A 101 -20.95 17.89 12.70
CA CYS A 101 -20.08 16.79 12.31
C CYS A 101 -20.83 15.46 12.23
N GLY A 102 -20.44 14.60 11.29
CA GLY A 102 -20.92 13.22 11.23
C GLY A 102 -22.44 13.12 11.10
N THR A 103 -23.05 12.23 11.90
CA THR A 103 -24.49 11.95 11.84
C THR A 103 -25.37 13.03 12.44
N SER A 104 -24.81 13.93 13.26
CA SER A 104 -25.54 15.09 13.82
C SER A 104 -25.49 16.32 12.91
N GLY A 105 -24.67 16.29 11.85
CA GLY A 105 -24.60 17.35 10.83
C GLY A 105 -25.44 17.05 9.58
N GLY A 106 -25.50 18.06 8.70
CA GLY A 106 -26.25 18.05 7.45
C GLY A 106 -25.72 17.08 6.38
N LEU A 107 -24.60 16.39 6.63
CA LEU A 107 -24.11 15.33 5.74
C LEU A 107 -25.10 14.16 5.63
N THR A 108 -25.91 13.91 6.66
CA THR A 108 -26.98 12.90 6.62
C THR A 108 -28.12 13.25 5.66
N ALA A 109 -28.30 14.54 5.34
CA ALA A 109 -29.24 14.93 4.31
C ALA A 109 -28.80 14.43 2.93
N LEU A 110 -27.49 14.29 2.69
CA LEU A 110 -26.94 13.80 1.43
C LEU A 110 -27.21 12.30 1.20
N THR A 111 -27.34 11.51 2.27
CA THR A 111 -27.73 10.10 2.15
C THR A 111 -29.23 9.97 1.91
N THR A 112 -30.02 10.82 2.55
CA THR A 112 -31.47 10.88 2.35
C THR A 112 -31.84 11.39 0.95
N SER A 113 -31.04 12.30 0.41
CA SER A 113 -31.24 12.85 -0.94
C SER A 113 -30.78 11.88 -2.05
N GLY A 114 -29.96 10.90 -1.72
CA GLY A 114 -29.38 9.93 -2.66
C GLY A 114 -28.10 10.41 -3.35
N ASP A 115 -27.54 11.55 -2.92
CA ASP A 115 -26.26 12.07 -3.43
C ASP A 115 -25.07 11.27 -2.87
N LEU A 116 -25.26 10.62 -1.72
CA LEU A 116 -24.34 9.68 -1.09
C LEU A 116 -25.06 8.39 -0.70
N LYS A 117 -24.36 7.26 -0.73
CA LYS A 117 -24.91 6.00 -0.22
C LYS A 117 -24.92 5.98 1.30
N GLU A 118 -23.79 6.33 1.90
CA GLU A 118 -23.58 6.45 3.34
C GLU A 118 -22.55 7.56 3.57
N VAL A 119 -22.64 8.24 4.73
CA VAL A 119 -21.62 9.22 5.10
C VAL A 119 -20.35 8.43 5.46
N PRO A 120 -19.21 8.63 4.77
CA PRO A 120 -17.98 7.96 5.12
C PRO A 120 -17.55 8.36 6.52
N THR A 121 -17.04 7.40 7.28
CA THR A 121 -16.40 7.65 8.57
C THR A 121 -14.89 7.71 8.40
N GLY A 122 -14.23 8.47 9.27
CA GLY A 122 -12.78 8.56 9.29
C GLY A 122 -12.11 7.23 9.61
N PRO A 123 -10.84 7.05 9.24
CA PRO A 123 -10.12 5.78 9.42
C PRO A 123 -9.92 5.37 10.89
N THR A 124 -10.08 6.28 11.83
CA THR A 124 -10.06 6.05 13.29
C THR A 124 -11.44 6.20 13.95
N GLY A 125 -12.50 6.33 13.14
CA GLY A 125 -13.86 6.61 13.63
C GLY A 125 -14.14 8.11 13.83
N ASP A 126 -13.28 9.00 13.33
CA ASP A 126 -13.53 10.44 13.39
C ASP A 126 -14.62 10.83 12.38
N ASP A 127 -15.37 11.87 12.71
CA ASP A 127 -16.39 12.43 11.85
C ASP A 127 -15.87 13.60 10.98
N TYR A 128 -16.48 13.79 9.82
CA TYR A 128 -16.28 14.97 8.98
C TYR A 128 -17.23 16.09 9.38
N CYS A 129 -16.74 17.33 9.41
CA CYS A 129 -17.50 18.49 9.89
C CYS A 129 -17.88 19.43 8.75
N LEU A 130 -19.15 19.80 8.68
CA LEU A 130 -19.71 20.81 7.78
C LEU A 130 -20.08 22.06 8.57
N THR A 131 -19.56 23.21 8.14
CA THR A 131 -19.98 24.52 8.62
C THR A 131 -20.71 25.25 7.50
N LEU A 132 -21.75 25.99 7.85
CA LEU A 132 -22.59 26.71 6.92
C LEU A 132 -22.49 28.21 7.17
N GLY A 133 -22.59 28.99 6.11
CA GLY A 133 -22.49 30.44 6.16
C GLY A 133 -23.07 31.07 4.90
N GLY A 134 -22.83 32.37 4.75
CA GLY A 134 -23.33 33.15 3.64
C GLY A 134 -24.62 33.93 3.94
N ALA A 135 -25.03 34.74 2.97
CA ALA A 135 -26.27 35.50 2.98
C ALA A 135 -26.89 35.45 1.57
N PRO A 136 -28.04 34.77 1.38
CA PRO A 136 -28.98 34.23 2.38
C PRO A 136 -28.54 32.91 3.04
N ALA A 137 -28.63 32.84 4.38
CA ALA A 137 -28.25 31.72 5.26
C ALA A 137 -27.25 30.74 4.62
N ASN A 138 -27.38 29.44 4.74
CA ASN A 138 -26.62 28.33 4.12
C ASN A 138 -26.33 28.37 2.59
N SER A 139 -26.04 29.52 1.98
CA SER A 139 -25.59 29.66 0.59
C SER A 139 -24.13 29.30 0.38
N GLU A 140 -23.34 29.27 1.47
CA GLU A 140 -21.93 28.88 1.50
C GLU A 140 -21.71 27.76 2.53
N ALA A 141 -20.71 26.92 2.28
CA ALA A 141 -20.37 25.79 3.10
C ALA A 141 -18.85 25.54 3.12
N ALA A 142 -18.36 25.09 4.27
CA ALA A 142 -17.02 24.54 4.38
C ALA A 142 -17.06 23.16 5.03
N LEU A 143 -16.25 22.24 4.50
CA LEU A 143 -16.16 20.86 4.95
C LEU A 143 -14.72 20.57 5.36
N TYR A 144 -14.51 20.00 6.54
CA TYR A 144 -13.17 19.70 7.01
C TYR A 144 -13.05 18.45 7.89
N ALA A 145 -11.82 17.97 8.01
CA ALA A 145 -11.38 17.03 9.02
C ALA A 145 -9.94 17.37 9.46
N THR A 146 -9.60 16.94 10.67
CA THR A 146 -8.26 17.07 11.24
C THR A 146 -7.28 16.09 10.58
N LEU A 147 -6.05 16.56 10.34
CA LEU A 147 -4.95 15.75 9.83
C LEU A 147 -4.05 15.27 10.98
N GLU A 148 -3.50 14.07 10.87
CA GLU A 148 -2.61 13.49 11.88
C GLU A 148 -1.11 13.76 11.61
N ASP A 149 -0.72 13.92 10.36
CA ASP A 149 0.64 14.26 9.92
C ASP A 149 0.58 15.44 8.93
N PRO A 150 0.52 16.69 9.41
CA PRO A 150 0.43 17.86 8.55
C PRO A 150 1.68 18.05 7.69
N THR A 151 1.50 18.62 6.50
CA THR A 151 2.58 18.87 5.54
C THR A 151 3.39 20.12 5.92
N SER A 152 2.81 21.06 6.69
CA SER A 152 3.32 22.44 6.83
C SER A 152 3.79 22.86 8.23
N GLY A 153 4.16 21.92 9.12
CA GLY A 153 4.81 22.20 10.40
C GLY A 153 3.95 21.92 11.62
N ASP A 154 4.39 22.38 12.79
CA ASP A 154 3.74 22.08 14.08
C ASP A 154 2.48 22.94 14.29
N GLY A 155 1.33 22.28 14.45
CA GLY A 155 0.02 22.91 14.70
C GLY A 155 -1.15 21.98 14.42
N ASP A 156 -2.37 22.41 14.74
CA ASP A 156 -3.60 21.71 14.33
C ASP A 156 -3.92 22.12 12.89
N TRP A 157 -3.74 21.18 11.96
CA TRP A 157 -4.05 21.37 10.55
C TRP A 157 -5.29 20.59 10.14
N LEU A 158 -6.06 21.22 9.28
CA LEU A 158 -7.28 20.69 8.72
C LEU A 158 -7.11 20.53 7.21
N TRP A 159 -7.67 19.46 6.67
CA TRP A 159 -7.96 19.41 5.25
C TRP A 159 -9.35 20.03 5.07
N CYS A 160 -9.42 21.15 4.35
CA CYS A 160 -10.62 21.97 4.26
C CYS A 160 -11.02 22.18 2.80
N TRP A 161 -12.28 21.90 2.50
CA TRP A 161 -12.97 22.33 1.28
C TRP A 161 -13.86 23.52 1.62
N GLN A 162 -13.90 24.51 0.74
CA GLN A 162 -14.75 25.70 0.89
C GLN A 162 -15.51 25.94 -0.42
N SER A 163 -16.81 26.16 -0.33
CA SER A 163 -17.64 26.44 -1.51
C SER A 163 -17.26 27.76 -2.17
N ALA A 164 -16.87 28.78 -1.38
CA ALA A 164 -16.52 30.10 -1.91
C ALA A 164 -15.29 30.05 -2.84
N ILE A 165 -14.34 29.15 -2.57
CA ILE A 165 -13.10 29.01 -3.34
C ILE A 165 -13.21 27.85 -4.36
N GLY A 166 -14.09 26.88 -4.12
CA GLY A 166 -14.24 25.67 -4.93
C GLY A 166 -13.00 24.79 -4.94
N LYS A 167 -12.15 24.89 -3.91
CA LYS A 167 -10.88 24.17 -3.79
C LYS A 167 -10.78 23.49 -2.45
N VAL A 168 -10.00 22.40 -2.43
CA VAL A 168 -9.59 21.73 -1.20
C VAL A 168 -8.13 22.08 -0.91
N GLN A 169 -7.84 22.45 0.33
CA GLN A 169 -6.50 22.87 0.74
C GLN A 169 -6.24 22.52 2.21
N GLU A 170 -4.96 22.47 2.56
CA GLU A 170 -4.52 22.30 3.94
C GLU A 170 -4.47 23.69 4.61
N ILE A 171 -5.15 23.84 5.75
CA ILE A 171 -5.30 25.11 6.45
C ILE A 171 -5.17 24.88 7.96
N THR A 172 -4.73 25.88 8.72
CA THR A 172 -4.75 25.87 10.18
C THR A 172 -6.16 25.83 10.78
N SER A 173 -6.33 25.18 11.92
CA SER A 173 -7.59 25.12 12.66
C SER A 173 -8.13 26.52 12.96
N GLY A 174 -9.31 26.86 12.43
CA GLY A 174 -9.96 28.16 12.62
C GLY A 174 -10.07 29.02 11.36
N SER A 175 -9.41 28.66 10.26
CA SER A 175 -9.55 29.36 8.97
C SER A 175 -10.37 28.57 7.94
N CYS A 176 -10.94 27.44 8.34
CA CYS A 176 -11.91 26.72 7.54
C CYS A 176 -13.32 27.27 7.81
N THR A 177 -13.69 28.27 7.02
CA THR A 177 -15.01 28.91 7.08
C THR A 177 -15.68 28.83 5.71
N PRO A 178 -17.03 28.86 5.67
CA PRO A 178 -17.83 28.87 4.45
C PRO A 178 -17.37 29.89 3.41
#